data_AF-A0A3N8KYT3-F1
#
_entry.id   AF-A0A3N8KYT3-F1
#
_cell.length_a   1.000
_cell.length_b   1.000
_cell.length_c   1.000
_cell.angle_alpha   90.00
_cell.angle_beta   90.00
_cell.angle_gamma   90.00
#
_symmetry.space_group_name_H-M   'P 1'
#
loop_
_entity.id
_entity.type
_entity.pdbx_description
1 polymer ?
#
loop_
_entity_poly.entity_id
_entity_poly.type
_entity_poly.pdbx_seq_one_letter_code
_entity_poly.pdbx_strand_id
1 'polypeptide(L)'
;MQTHAERQVHMFKEGGTELAIEARVYVVDGYKNWPSALAKALIASPEKAGGTRQDMADLIQRELANPAPFPPTRLSKALSERAKKVAASLLSDSGYPVSKLTNGLSIRDSVRAGRDAVRSTATTIETAFHVDGVTFGEKRKFYAYVSCSSYDDRPWYRFGIRLAGMVVPLAHVLAMRGVGINQFIERDAQAVQRAAREQRETRMKLLEAGSAR
;
A
#
# COMPACT_ATOMS: atom_id res chain seq x y z
N MET A 1 -9.05 -19.46 33.36
CA MET A 1 -9.15 -18.16 32.65
C MET A 1 -10.61 -17.97 32.28
N GLN A 2 -11.37 -17.11 32.96
CA GLN A 2 -12.81 -16.99 32.71
C GLN A 2 -13.10 -16.24 31.40
N THR A 3 -13.98 -16.81 30.58
CA THR A 3 -14.40 -16.21 29.30
C THR A 3 -15.23 -14.95 29.55
N HIS A 4 -15.31 -14.05 28.56
CA HIS A 4 -16.10 -12.83 28.68
C HIS A 4 -17.60 -13.14 28.94
N ALA A 5 -18.10 -14.25 28.40
CA ALA A 5 -19.47 -14.71 28.63
C ALA A 5 -19.67 -15.15 30.09
N GLU A 6 -18.72 -15.88 30.67
CA GLU A 6 -18.77 -16.29 32.09
C GLU A 6 -18.79 -15.09 33.04
N ARG A 7 -18.05 -14.02 32.73
CA ARG A 7 -18.08 -12.78 33.53
C ARG A 7 -19.44 -12.08 33.47
N GLN A 8 -20.09 -12.07 32.31
CA GLN A 8 -21.42 -11.48 32.17
C GLN A 8 -22.48 -12.30 32.93
N VAL A 9 -22.42 -13.63 32.88
CA VAL A 9 -23.34 -14.49 33.64
C VAL A 9 -23.18 -14.29 35.15
N HIS A 10 -21.94 -14.12 35.63
CA HIS A 10 -21.69 -13.92 37.06
C HIS A 10 -22.25 -12.58 37.57
N MET A 11 -22.15 -11.51 36.79
CA MET A 11 -22.72 -10.20 37.15
C MET A 11 -24.25 -10.19 37.18
N PHE A 12 -24.92 -11.00 36.36
CA PHE A 12 -26.39 -11.02 36.30
C PHE A 12 -27.04 -11.93 37.36
N LYS A 13 -26.32 -12.95 37.86
CA LYS A 13 -26.81 -13.83 38.95
C LYS A 13 -27.07 -13.10 40.27
N GLU A 14 -26.39 -11.98 40.52
CA GLU A 14 -26.55 -11.19 41.75
C GLU A 14 -27.82 -10.31 41.74
N GLY A 15 -28.47 -10.13 40.58
CA GLY A 15 -29.63 -9.24 40.40
C GLY A 15 -31.00 -9.92 40.25
N GLY A 16 -31.08 -11.26 40.38
CA GLY A 16 -32.35 -12.01 40.28
C GLY A 16 -33.01 -12.02 38.90
N THR A 17 -32.29 -11.67 37.83
CA THR A 17 -32.80 -11.63 36.45
C THR A 17 -32.35 -12.84 35.65
N GLU A 18 -33.26 -13.43 34.87
CA GLU A 18 -32.97 -14.60 34.02
C GLU A 18 -32.25 -14.14 32.73
N LEU A 19 -31.07 -14.71 32.44
CA LEU A 19 -30.27 -14.35 31.27
C LEU A 19 -30.42 -15.41 30.16
N ALA A 20 -31.14 -15.08 29.09
CA ALA A 20 -31.21 -15.90 27.88
C ALA A 20 -30.00 -15.58 26.97
N ILE A 21 -29.11 -16.56 26.78
CA ILE A 21 -27.96 -16.45 25.88
C ILE A 21 -28.32 -17.08 24.53
N GLU A 22 -28.57 -16.27 23.51
CA GLU A 22 -28.66 -16.75 22.13
C GLU A 22 -27.24 -16.85 21.54
N ALA A 23 -26.69 -18.06 21.48
CA ALA A 23 -25.40 -18.32 20.85
C ALA A 23 -25.60 -18.70 19.37
N ARG A 24 -25.10 -17.87 18.46
CA ARG A 24 -25.06 -18.20 17.02
C ARG A 24 -23.74 -18.83 16.65
N VAL A 25 -23.78 -20.11 16.27
CA VAL A 25 -22.61 -20.85 15.80
C VAL A 25 -22.51 -20.69 14.29
N TYR A 26 -21.43 -20.06 13.84
CA TYR A 26 -21.12 -19.94 12.41
C TYR A 26 -19.97 -20.88 12.06
N VAL A 27 -20.13 -21.67 11.00
CA VAL A 27 -19.03 -22.47 10.45
C VAL A 27 -18.05 -21.51 9.79
N VAL A 28 -16.83 -21.40 10.34
CA VAL A 28 -15.77 -20.59 9.75
C VAL A 28 -15.18 -21.37 8.58
N ASP A 29 -15.41 -20.89 7.37
CA ASP A 29 -14.93 -21.47 6.12
C ASP A 29 -13.40 -21.35 5.89
N GLY A 30 -12.66 -20.82 6.87
CA GLY A 30 -11.21 -20.61 6.82
C GLY A 30 -10.76 -19.46 5.93
N TYR A 31 -11.68 -18.71 5.29
CA TYR A 31 -11.33 -17.67 4.31
C TYR A 31 -11.45 -16.24 4.81
N LYS A 32 -11.59 -16.02 6.12
CA LYS A 32 -11.82 -14.68 6.71
C LYS A 32 -10.87 -13.58 6.20
N ASN A 33 -9.61 -13.92 5.94
CA ASN A 33 -8.55 -12.98 5.55
C ASN A 33 -8.14 -13.12 4.07
N TRP A 34 -8.97 -13.75 3.23
CA TRP A 34 -8.70 -13.92 1.80
C TRP A 34 -8.37 -12.60 1.06
N PRO A 35 -8.98 -11.43 1.36
CA PRO A 35 -8.67 -10.20 0.64
C PRO A 35 -7.23 -9.73 0.86
N SER A 36 -6.75 -9.84 2.10
CA SER A 36 -5.35 -9.52 2.43
C SER A 36 -4.37 -10.54 1.87
N ALA A 37 -4.72 -11.83 1.87
CA ALA A 37 -3.89 -12.88 1.27
C ALA A 37 -3.75 -12.66 -0.24
N LEU A 38 -4.86 -12.39 -0.94
CA LEU A 38 -4.86 -12.06 -2.36
C LEU A 38 -4.00 -10.83 -2.66
N ALA A 39 -4.18 -9.74 -1.89
CA ALA A 39 -3.39 -8.52 -2.07
C ALA A 39 -1.88 -8.80 -1.92
N LYS A 40 -1.46 -9.47 -0.85
CA LYS A 40 -0.05 -9.82 -0.62
C LYS A 40 0.52 -10.70 -1.74
N ALA A 41 -0.22 -11.73 -2.15
CA ALA A 41 0.23 -12.65 -3.19
C ALA A 41 0.37 -11.96 -4.55
N LEU A 42 -0.54 -11.04 -4.89
CA LEU A 42 -0.45 -10.27 -6.12
C LEU A 42 0.62 -9.18 -6.07
N ILE A 43 0.89 -8.58 -4.91
CA ILE A 43 2.01 -7.67 -4.72
C ILE A 43 3.34 -8.41 -4.91
N ALA A 44 3.47 -9.62 -4.34
CA ALA A 44 4.66 -10.45 -4.48
C ALA A 44 4.86 -11.00 -5.90
N SER A 45 3.77 -11.17 -6.66
CA SER A 45 3.76 -11.74 -8.01
C SER A 45 2.81 -10.97 -8.93
N PRO A 46 3.15 -9.72 -9.35
CA PRO A 46 2.24 -8.85 -10.10
C PRO A 46 1.82 -9.40 -11.47
N GLU A 47 2.62 -10.29 -12.07
CA GLU A 47 2.31 -10.99 -13.31
C GLU A 47 1.02 -11.81 -13.22
N LYS A 48 0.73 -12.38 -12.04
CA LYS A 48 -0.47 -13.19 -11.79
C LYS A 48 -1.76 -12.36 -11.86
N ALA A 49 -1.69 -11.04 -11.76
CA ALA A 49 -2.85 -10.16 -11.90
C ALA A 49 -3.46 -10.19 -13.32
N GLY A 50 -2.75 -10.73 -14.32
CA GLY A 50 -3.30 -10.99 -15.66
C GLY A 50 -4.21 -12.23 -15.75
N GLY A 51 -4.31 -13.01 -14.68
CA GLY A 51 -5.05 -14.27 -14.66
C GLY A 51 -6.58 -14.13 -14.61
N THR A 52 -7.23 -15.27 -14.80
CA THR A 52 -8.67 -15.46 -14.70
C THR A 52 -9.15 -15.41 -13.25
N ARG A 53 -10.47 -15.41 -13.07
CA ARG A 53 -11.09 -15.49 -11.75
C ARG A 53 -10.74 -16.79 -11.03
N GLN A 54 -10.56 -17.89 -11.77
CA GLN A 54 -10.17 -19.18 -11.20
C GLN A 54 -8.73 -19.11 -10.68
N ASP A 55 -7.81 -18.51 -11.45
CA ASP A 55 -6.41 -18.37 -11.04
C ASP A 55 -6.27 -17.60 -9.71
N MET A 56 -7.12 -16.59 -9.48
CA MET A 56 -7.16 -15.85 -8.22
C MET A 56 -7.71 -16.68 -7.06
N ALA A 57 -8.70 -17.54 -7.33
CA ALA A 57 -9.24 -18.45 -6.32
C ALA A 57 -8.19 -19.49 -5.90
N ASP A 58 -7.49 -20.07 -6.87
CA ASP A 58 -6.41 -21.03 -6.63
C ASP A 58 -5.25 -20.38 -5.87
N LEU A 59 -4.91 -19.13 -6.21
CA LEU A 59 -3.90 -18.36 -5.49
C LEU A 59 -4.28 -18.17 -4.02
N ILE A 60 -5.52 -17.75 -3.75
CA ILE A 60 -6.03 -17.60 -2.37
C ILE A 60 -5.99 -18.92 -1.61
N GLN A 61 -6.39 -20.02 -2.25
CA GLN A 61 -6.41 -21.33 -1.63
C GLN A 61 -5.00 -21.78 -1.22
N ARG A 62 -4.00 -21.59 -2.11
CA ARG A 62 -2.60 -21.91 -1.82
C ARG A 62 -2.06 -21.08 -0.65
N GLU A 63 -2.31 -19.77 -0.66
CA GLU A 63 -1.80 -18.85 0.36
C GLU A 63 -2.41 -19.09 1.75
N LEU A 64 -3.67 -19.51 1.81
CA LEU A 64 -4.36 -19.78 3.07
C LEU A 64 -4.26 -21.25 3.52
N ALA A 65 -3.60 -22.10 2.73
CA ALA A 65 -3.42 -23.54 2.97
C ALA A 65 -4.73 -24.24 3.41
N ASN A 66 -5.86 -23.82 2.83
CA ASN A 66 -7.18 -24.27 3.25
C ASN A 66 -7.56 -25.54 2.44
N PRO A 67 -7.99 -26.64 3.09
CA PRO A 67 -8.35 -27.88 2.41
C PRO A 67 -9.57 -27.75 1.49
N ALA A 68 -10.53 -26.88 1.82
CA ALA A 68 -11.65 -26.60 0.94
C ALA A 68 -11.20 -25.72 -0.25
N PRO A 69 -11.83 -25.81 -1.43
CA PRO A 69 -11.56 -24.89 -2.54
C PRO A 69 -12.18 -23.51 -2.30
N PHE A 70 -11.49 -22.45 -2.70
CA PHE A 70 -12.02 -21.09 -2.59
C PHE A 70 -13.07 -20.86 -3.68
N PRO A 71 -14.31 -20.45 -3.34
CA PRO A 71 -15.34 -20.24 -4.34
C PRO A 71 -15.05 -18.95 -5.16
N PRO A 72 -14.80 -19.04 -6.48
CA PRO A 72 -14.38 -17.89 -7.28
C PRO A 72 -15.43 -16.78 -7.33
N THR A 73 -16.72 -17.11 -7.17
CA THR A 73 -17.84 -16.15 -7.14
C THR A 73 -17.72 -15.14 -6.00
N ARG A 74 -16.99 -15.45 -4.92
CA ARG A 74 -16.72 -14.50 -3.84
C ARG A 74 -15.86 -13.32 -4.26
N LEU A 75 -15.04 -13.46 -5.30
CA LEU A 75 -14.23 -12.36 -5.83
C LEU A 75 -15.08 -11.21 -6.38
N SER A 76 -16.30 -11.50 -6.81
CA SER A 76 -17.24 -10.48 -7.30
C SER A 76 -18.03 -9.81 -6.18
N LYS A 77 -18.06 -10.40 -4.97
CA LYS A 77 -18.81 -9.84 -3.84
C LYS A 77 -18.07 -8.63 -3.27
N ALA A 78 -18.85 -7.65 -2.81
CA ALA A 78 -18.31 -6.47 -2.15
C ALA A 78 -17.51 -6.88 -0.90
N LEU A 79 -16.32 -6.30 -0.74
CA LEU A 79 -15.51 -6.45 0.46
C LEU A 79 -16.18 -5.71 1.62
N SER A 80 -16.02 -6.23 2.84
CA SER A 80 -16.37 -5.47 4.04
C SER A 80 -15.45 -4.26 4.20
N GLU A 81 -15.91 -3.19 4.86
CA GLU A 81 -15.11 -1.98 5.07
C GLU A 81 -13.76 -2.26 5.75
N ARG A 82 -13.75 -3.18 6.71
CA ARG A 82 -12.50 -3.62 7.36
C ARG A 82 -11.55 -4.31 6.37
N ALA A 83 -12.07 -5.19 5.51
CA ALA A 83 -11.25 -5.86 4.50
C ALA A 83 -10.74 -4.89 3.43
N LYS A 84 -11.58 -3.92 3.00
CA LYS A 84 -11.17 -2.85 2.09
C LYS A 84 -10.03 -2.04 2.69
N LYS A 85 -10.15 -1.59 3.95
CA LYS A 85 -9.10 -0.79 4.61
C LYS A 85 -7.75 -1.53 4.67
N VAL A 86 -7.76 -2.82 5.02
CA VAL A 86 -6.54 -3.62 5.09
C VAL A 86 -5.93 -3.83 3.70
N ALA A 87 -6.74 -4.25 2.72
CA ALA A 87 -6.25 -4.45 1.35
C ALA A 87 -5.77 -3.14 0.71
N ALA A 88 -6.47 -2.03 0.94
CA ALA A 88 -6.07 -0.70 0.49
C ALA A 88 -4.73 -0.29 1.09
N SER A 89 -4.52 -0.45 2.40
CA SER A 89 -3.22 -0.15 3.04
C SER A 89 -2.09 -0.93 2.38
N LEU A 90 -2.25 -2.27 2.24
CA LEU A 90 -1.23 -3.12 1.64
C LEU A 90 -0.86 -2.71 0.21
N LEU A 91 -1.88 -2.39 -0.59
CA LEU A 91 -1.71 -1.95 -1.97
C LEU A 91 -1.08 -0.55 -2.04
N SER A 92 -1.52 0.40 -1.21
CA SER A 92 -0.97 1.76 -1.19
C SER A 92 0.48 1.79 -0.70
N ASP A 93 0.79 1.00 0.34
CA ASP A 93 2.16 0.84 0.86
C ASP A 93 3.09 0.23 -0.18
N SER A 94 2.52 -0.52 -1.14
CA SER A 94 3.23 -1.13 -2.27
C SER A 94 3.19 -0.28 -3.55
N GLY A 95 2.59 0.91 -3.52
CA GLY A 95 2.54 1.84 -4.66
C GLY A 95 1.44 1.57 -5.70
N TYR A 96 0.45 0.72 -5.39
CA TYR A 96 -0.67 0.42 -6.28
C TYR A 96 -1.86 1.37 -6.06
N PRO A 97 -2.63 1.69 -7.12
CA PRO A 97 -3.81 2.55 -7.00
C PRO A 97 -4.94 1.85 -6.24
N VAL A 98 -5.57 2.57 -5.29
CA VAL A 98 -6.63 2.02 -4.41
C VAL A 98 -8.00 2.67 -4.58
N SER A 99 -8.13 3.66 -5.46
CA SER A 99 -9.34 4.49 -5.60
C SER A 99 -10.61 3.74 -6.03
N LYS A 100 -10.48 2.53 -6.60
CA LYS A 100 -11.60 1.72 -7.11
C LYS A 100 -11.81 0.40 -6.35
N LEU A 101 -11.27 0.28 -5.13
CA LEU A 101 -11.30 -0.96 -4.36
C LEU A 101 -12.70 -1.27 -3.82
N THR A 102 -13.35 -2.27 -4.41
CA THR A 102 -14.74 -2.66 -4.10
C THR A 102 -14.89 -4.15 -3.80
N ASN A 103 -14.24 -5.02 -4.58
CA ASN A 103 -14.34 -6.47 -4.52
C ASN A 103 -12.95 -7.14 -4.77
N GLY A 104 -12.89 -8.47 -4.75
CA GLY A 104 -11.63 -9.20 -5.03
C GLY A 104 -11.06 -8.95 -6.42
N LEU A 105 -11.92 -8.76 -7.42
CA LEU A 105 -11.49 -8.42 -8.77
C LEU A 105 -10.85 -7.03 -8.84
N SER A 106 -11.36 -6.08 -8.06
CA SER A 106 -10.73 -4.75 -7.99
C SER A 106 -9.35 -4.76 -7.33
N ILE A 107 -9.05 -5.70 -6.42
CA ILE A 107 -7.68 -5.91 -5.91
C ILE A 107 -6.77 -6.33 -7.07
N ARG A 108 -7.21 -7.31 -7.88
CA ARG A 108 -6.50 -7.75 -9.09
C ARG A 108 -6.31 -6.60 -10.08
N ASP A 109 -7.37 -5.86 -10.36
CA ASP A 109 -7.36 -4.78 -11.35
C ASP A 109 -6.47 -3.61 -10.89
N SER A 110 -6.42 -3.32 -9.59
CA SER A 110 -5.47 -2.37 -9.00
C SER A 110 -4.01 -2.77 -9.25
N VAL A 111 -3.66 -4.04 -8.99
CA VAL A 111 -2.29 -4.54 -9.24
C VAL A 111 -1.99 -4.58 -10.74
N ARG A 112 -2.95 -5.01 -11.56
CA ARG A 112 -2.82 -5.00 -13.03
C ARG A 112 -2.59 -3.59 -13.57
N ALA A 113 -3.39 -2.61 -13.12
CA ALA A 113 -3.22 -1.22 -13.51
C ALA A 113 -1.84 -0.67 -13.12
N GLY A 114 -1.35 -0.98 -11.92
CA GLY A 114 0.01 -0.63 -11.52
C GLY A 114 1.07 -1.30 -12.39
N ARG A 115 0.93 -2.61 -12.66
CA ARG A 115 1.86 -3.36 -13.53
C ARG A 115 1.90 -2.81 -14.95
N ASP A 116 0.73 -2.51 -15.52
CA ASP A 116 0.61 -2.02 -16.88
C ASP A 116 1.10 -0.55 -16.96
N ALA A 117 0.93 0.25 -15.90
CA ALA A 117 1.58 1.55 -15.78
C ALA A 117 3.12 1.44 -15.75
N VAL A 118 3.67 0.43 -15.06
CA VAL A 118 5.12 0.13 -15.09
C VAL A 118 5.59 -0.32 -16.49
N ARG A 119 4.76 -0.99 -17.29
CA ARG A 119 5.11 -1.38 -18.67
C ARG A 119 4.93 -0.26 -19.70
N SER A 120 4.04 0.69 -19.43
CA SER A 120 3.84 1.89 -20.24
C SER A 120 4.98 2.92 -20.12
N THR A 121 6.12 2.52 -19.57
CA THR A 121 7.37 3.29 -19.52
C THR A 121 7.95 3.67 -20.90
N ALA A 122 7.27 3.33 -22.00
CA ALA A 122 7.53 3.92 -23.32
C ALA A 122 7.32 5.45 -23.37
N THR A 123 6.75 6.06 -22.32
CA THR A 123 6.69 7.52 -22.12
C THR A 123 7.37 7.98 -20.81
N THR A 124 8.22 7.16 -20.19
CA THR A 124 9.03 7.63 -19.05
C THR A 124 10.05 8.61 -19.58
N ILE A 125 9.72 9.88 -19.45
CA ILE A 125 10.70 10.93 -19.41
C ILE A 125 11.80 10.47 -18.42
N GLU A 126 13.02 10.23 -18.93
CA GLU A 126 14.15 9.72 -18.15
C GLU A 126 14.22 10.48 -16.82
N THR A 127 14.09 9.73 -15.72
CA THR A 127 14.10 10.28 -14.37
C THR A 127 15.24 9.63 -13.61
N ALA A 128 16.29 10.41 -13.32
CA ALA A 128 17.42 9.99 -12.51
C ALA A 128 17.33 10.62 -11.12
N PHE A 129 17.52 9.80 -10.09
CA PHE A 129 17.48 10.24 -8.70
C PHE A 129 18.89 10.49 -8.19
N HIS A 130 19.07 11.63 -7.53
CA HIS A 130 20.30 12.05 -6.89
C HIS A 130 19.98 12.34 -5.42
N VAL A 131 21.02 12.45 -4.59
CA VAL A 131 20.83 12.66 -3.15
C VAL A 131 20.27 14.03 -2.82
N ASP A 132 20.60 15.00 -3.66
CA ASP A 132 20.30 16.43 -3.55
C ASP A 132 19.25 16.91 -4.56
N GLY A 133 18.73 16.02 -5.41
CA GLY A 133 17.76 16.39 -6.42
C GLY A 133 17.34 15.27 -7.35
N VAL A 134 16.57 15.65 -8.36
CA VAL A 134 16.05 14.74 -9.37
C VAL A 134 16.23 15.37 -10.74
N THR A 135 16.58 14.54 -11.70
CA THR A 135 16.82 14.96 -13.07
C THR A 135 15.71 14.43 -13.95
N PHE A 136 15.05 15.29 -14.74
CA PHE A 136 14.00 14.90 -15.67
C PHE A 136 14.36 15.21 -17.12
N GLY A 137 13.82 14.43 -18.04
CA GLY A 137 13.86 14.75 -19.47
C GLY A 137 15.02 14.07 -20.18
N GLU A 138 14.88 13.94 -21.49
CA GLU A 138 16.00 13.64 -22.39
C GLU A 138 17.12 14.69 -22.27
N LYS A 139 16.76 15.93 -21.94
CA LYS A 139 17.71 17.03 -21.69
C LYS A 139 18.36 16.99 -20.29
N ARG A 140 18.04 16.00 -19.46
CA ARG A 140 18.58 15.82 -18.11
C ARG A 140 18.59 17.11 -17.27
N LYS A 141 17.44 17.80 -17.21
CA LYS A 141 17.32 19.02 -16.41
C LYS A 141 17.26 18.66 -14.92
N PHE A 142 18.21 19.18 -14.15
CA PHE A 142 18.32 18.96 -12.71
C PHE A 142 17.37 19.88 -11.92
N TYR A 143 16.70 19.29 -10.93
CA TYR A 143 15.86 19.98 -9.97
C TYR A 143 16.32 19.61 -8.56
N ALA A 144 16.89 20.58 -7.85
CA ALA A 144 17.29 20.40 -6.47
C ALA A 144 16.08 20.12 -5.58
N TYR A 145 16.26 19.24 -4.60
CA TYR A 145 15.26 19.03 -3.57
C TYR A 145 15.14 20.27 -2.68
N VAL A 146 13.90 20.58 -2.32
CA VAL A 146 13.55 21.59 -1.34
C VAL A 146 12.72 20.94 -0.24
N SER A 147 12.76 21.52 0.96
CA SER A 147 11.83 21.12 2.01
C SER A 147 10.40 21.43 1.59
N CYS A 148 9.50 20.47 1.83
CA CYS A 148 8.08 20.57 1.56
C CYS A 148 7.32 20.15 2.81
N SER A 149 6.35 20.98 3.25
CA SER A 149 5.48 20.63 4.36
C SER A 149 4.55 19.49 3.95
N SER A 150 4.70 18.34 4.60
CA SER A 150 3.83 17.18 4.44
C SER A 150 3.19 16.83 5.79
N TYR A 151 1.96 16.30 5.75
CA TYR A 151 1.29 15.73 6.93
C TYR A 151 1.85 14.35 7.31
N ASP A 152 2.72 13.77 6.47
CA ASP A 152 3.33 12.47 6.69
C ASP A 152 4.78 12.64 7.19
N ASP A 153 5.07 12.00 8.33
CA ASP A 153 6.36 12.11 9.01
C ASP A 153 7.51 11.39 8.29
N ARG A 154 7.21 10.58 7.27
CA ARG A 154 8.25 9.80 6.59
C ARG A 154 9.14 10.74 5.76
N PRO A 155 10.47 10.55 5.80
CA PRO A 155 11.45 11.52 5.29
C PRO A 155 11.31 11.81 3.79
N TRP A 156 10.88 10.83 3.00
CA TRP A 156 10.67 11.00 1.55
C TRP A 156 9.49 11.90 1.18
N TYR A 157 8.48 12.06 2.06
CA TYR A 157 7.38 12.98 1.82
C TYR A 157 7.72 14.43 2.15
N ARG A 158 8.84 14.67 2.84
CA ARG A 158 9.33 16.01 3.18
C ARG A 158 10.12 16.66 2.04
N PHE A 159 10.34 15.94 0.95
CA PHE A 159 10.99 16.49 -0.24
C PHE A 159 9.95 17.06 -1.22
N GLY A 160 10.31 18.18 -1.81
CA GLY A 160 9.65 18.77 -2.97
C GLY A 160 10.67 19.26 -3.99
N ILE A 161 10.17 19.77 -5.11
CA ILE A 161 10.96 20.46 -6.12
C ILE A 161 10.30 21.78 -6.48
N ARG A 162 11.08 22.77 -6.94
CA ARG A 162 10.52 24.01 -7.48
C ARG A 162 10.22 23.86 -8.96
N LEU A 163 8.96 24.02 -9.32
CA LEU A 163 8.47 24.10 -10.70
C LEU A 163 7.73 25.41 -10.90
N ALA A 164 8.21 26.23 -11.84
CA ALA A 164 7.61 27.54 -12.16
C ALA A 164 7.36 28.43 -10.92
N GLY A 165 8.30 28.42 -9.97
CA GLY A 165 8.21 29.21 -8.73
C GLY A 165 7.39 28.57 -7.60
N MET A 166 6.66 27.49 -7.87
CA MET A 166 5.88 26.76 -6.86
C MET A 166 6.66 25.55 -6.34
N VAL A 167 6.52 25.26 -5.03
CA VAL A 167 7.04 24.02 -4.43
C VAL A 167 6.01 22.91 -4.64
N VAL A 168 6.40 21.88 -5.40
CA VAL A 168 5.56 20.71 -5.64
C VAL A 168 6.11 19.54 -4.82
N PRO A 169 5.28 18.87 -4.01
CA PRO A 169 5.71 17.69 -3.25
C PRO A 169 6.25 16.61 -4.19
N LEU A 170 7.39 16.00 -3.83
CA LEU A 170 8.06 15.02 -4.67
C LEU A 170 7.16 13.81 -4.94
N ALA A 171 6.35 13.39 -3.97
CA ALA A 171 5.38 12.30 -4.13
C ALA A 171 4.41 12.52 -5.32
N HIS A 172 3.91 13.75 -5.51
CA HIS A 172 3.06 14.06 -6.67
C HIS A 172 3.84 13.98 -7.98
N VAL A 173 5.09 14.45 -7.97
CA VAL A 173 5.96 14.39 -9.14
C VAL A 173 6.28 12.95 -9.52
N LEU A 174 6.59 12.10 -8.54
CA LEU A 174 6.81 10.67 -8.73
C LEU A 174 5.58 9.98 -9.31
N ALA A 175 4.39 10.26 -8.77
CA ALA A 175 3.13 9.71 -9.27
C ALA A 175 2.85 10.11 -10.73
N MET A 176 3.05 11.39 -11.09
CA MET A 176 2.92 11.85 -12.49
C MET A 176 3.92 11.19 -13.44
N ARG A 177 5.08 10.77 -12.92
CA ARG A 177 6.14 10.09 -13.69
C ARG A 177 5.99 8.57 -13.70
N GLY A 178 4.93 8.01 -13.11
CA GLY A 178 4.74 6.58 -12.99
C GLY A 178 5.78 5.89 -12.09
N VAL A 179 6.47 6.64 -11.22
CA VAL A 179 7.45 6.11 -10.28
C VAL A 179 6.76 5.88 -8.94
N GLY A 180 6.69 4.61 -8.52
CA GLY A 180 6.18 4.25 -7.19
C GLY A 180 7.13 4.69 -6.07
N ILE A 181 6.59 4.92 -4.86
CA ILE A 181 7.39 5.41 -3.73
C ILE A 181 8.48 4.41 -3.31
N ASN A 182 8.24 3.09 -3.38
CA ASN A 182 9.24 2.08 -3.07
C ASN A 182 10.40 2.08 -4.08
N GLN A 183 10.08 2.27 -5.36
CA GLN A 183 11.10 2.40 -6.40
C GLN A 183 11.94 3.67 -6.20
N PHE A 184 11.34 4.75 -5.69
CA PHE A 184 12.09 5.92 -5.25
C PHE A 184 12.99 5.60 -4.06
N ILE A 185 12.46 4.99 -3.00
CA ILE A 185 13.23 4.64 -1.78
C ILE A 185 14.44 3.78 -2.13
N GLU A 186 14.29 2.77 -2.98
CA GLU A 186 15.41 1.91 -3.40
C GLU A 186 16.48 2.69 -4.18
N ARG A 187 16.07 3.50 -5.16
CA ARG A 187 16.99 4.30 -5.99
C ARG A 187 17.66 5.41 -5.18
N ASP A 188 16.93 6.01 -4.26
CA ASP A 188 17.40 7.04 -3.35
C ASP A 188 18.40 6.45 -2.34
N ALA A 189 18.14 5.27 -1.77
CA ALA A 189 19.09 4.58 -0.90
C ALA A 189 20.41 4.28 -1.63
N GLN A 190 20.35 3.84 -2.89
CA GLN A 190 21.55 3.65 -3.73
C GLN A 190 22.28 4.95 -4.02
N ALA A 191 21.55 6.05 -4.26
CA ALA A 191 22.14 7.37 -4.45
C ALA A 191 22.85 7.84 -3.17
N VAL A 192 22.23 7.66 -2.00
CA VAL A 192 22.79 8.02 -0.68
C VAL A 192 24.10 7.29 -0.40
N GLN A 193 24.16 5.98 -0.71
CA GLN A 193 25.38 5.20 -0.56
C GLN A 193 26.55 5.72 -1.41
N ARG A 194 26.27 6.25 -2.60
CA ARG A 194 27.28 6.74 -3.55
C ARG A 194 27.62 8.23 -3.42
N ALA A 195 26.84 8.98 -2.65
CA ALA A 195 27.03 10.41 -2.54
C ALA A 195 28.24 10.83 -1.70
N ALA A 196 28.81 11.97 -2.10
CA ALA A 196 29.85 12.66 -1.35
C ALA A 196 29.30 13.18 -0.01
N ARG A 197 30.20 13.39 0.95
CA ARG A 197 29.86 13.84 2.31
C ARG A 197 29.02 15.13 2.31
N GLU A 198 29.40 16.11 1.51
CA GLU A 198 28.70 17.41 1.42
C GLU A 198 27.25 17.28 0.92
N GLN A 199 26.97 16.33 0.02
CA GLN A 199 25.63 16.07 -0.48
C GLN A 199 24.74 15.41 0.59
N ARG A 200 25.32 14.55 1.42
CA ARG A 200 24.62 13.96 2.58
C ARG A 200 24.29 15.01 3.64
N GLU A 201 25.22 15.93 3.91
CA GLU A 201 25.00 17.03 4.86
C GLU A 201 23.91 18.00 4.38
N THR A 202 23.90 18.33 3.09
CA THR A 202 22.84 19.14 2.47
C THR A 202 21.46 18.47 2.62
N ARG A 203 21.41 17.16 2.41
CA ARG A 203 20.18 16.38 2.56
C ARG A 203 19.66 16.34 4.00
N MET A 204 20.56 16.17 4.99
CA MET A 204 20.17 16.19 6.40
C MET A 204 19.51 17.52 6.78
N LYS A 205 20.08 18.64 6.33
CA LYS A 205 19.49 19.98 6.53
C LYS A 205 18.08 20.10 5.95
N LEU A 206 17.82 19.49 4.78
CA LEU A 206 16.48 19.49 4.16
C LEU A 206 15.47 18.69 4.99
N LEU A 207 15.87 17.54 5.52
CA LEU A 207 15.02 16.70 6.37
C LEU A 207 14.70 17.36 7.71
N GLU A 208 15.68 18.02 8.32
CA GLU A 208 15.51 18.80 9.55
C GLU A 208 14.61 20.01 9.33
N ALA A 209 14.82 20.77 8.24
CA ALA A 209 14.00 21.92 7.88
C ALA A 209 12.54 21.52 7.58
N GLY A 210 12.30 20.31 7.08
CA GLY A 210 10.96 19.74 6.90
C GLY A 210 10.33 19.17 8.18
N SER A 211 11.12 18.96 9.24
CA SER A 211 10.67 18.44 10.52
C SER A 211 10.25 19.52 11.52
N ALA A 212 10.64 20.77 11.29
CA ALA A 212 10.37 21.89 12.19
C ALA A 212 8.92 22.40 12.02
N ARG A 213 7.94 21.63 12.53
CA ARG A 213 6.62 22.09 12.97
C ARG A 213 6.10 21.24 14.10
#